data_AF-A0A5U8JEY2-F1
#
_entry.id   AF-A0A5U8JEY2-F1
#
_cell.length_a   1.000
_cell.length_b   1.000
_cell.length_c   1.000
_cell.angle_alpha   90.00
_cell.angle_beta   90.00
_cell.angle_gamma   90.00
#
_symmetry.space_group_name_H-M   'P 1'
#
loop_
_entity.id
_entity.type
_entity.pdbx_description
1 polymer ?
#
loop_
_entity_poly.entity_id
_entity_poly.type
_entity_poly.pdbx_seq_one_letter_code
_entity_poly.pdbx_strand_id
1 'polypeptide(L)'
;MTLLEIIIVLGIIGVIAAGVVVLAQRAFDTKAMSDLANNANTVRIAVKDAYGPSGQYPAEAATDTAKIANSAALLTDTKTPIGKLTALGKISPDEALNGISGNYIDIGPGKIGDKDNAGYFIVLNGLNQQQCRGLLNQVGNQWDYVAVGADHEAAGHYSSHTVVLDALASGYNGATTGEGGATGAHLGVDGIYRSLATPTGTGPTATGGGDNLLTPDLVVGACHNDSANALILGSR
;
A
#
# COMPACT_ATOMS: atom_id res chain seq x y z
N MET A 1 3.79 55.08 -15.40
CA MET A 1 3.40 53.92 -14.58
C MET A 1 2.99 54.43 -13.22
N THR A 2 1.74 54.19 -12.83
CA THR A 2 1.23 54.59 -11.53
C THR A 2 1.38 53.45 -10.52
N LEU A 3 1.46 53.79 -9.22
CA LEU A 3 1.57 52.82 -8.13
C LEU A 3 0.41 51.81 -8.14
N LEU A 4 -0.77 52.24 -8.62
CA LEU A 4 -1.97 51.41 -8.75
C LEU A 4 -1.84 50.31 -9.83
N GLU A 5 -1.23 50.62 -10.97
CA GLU A 5 -0.98 49.64 -12.04
C GLU A 5 -0.04 48.53 -11.57
N ILE A 6 0.97 48.87 -10.78
CA ILE A 6 1.95 47.90 -10.26
C ILE A 6 1.30 46.96 -9.23
N ILE A 7 0.41 47.47 -8.36
CA ILE A 7 -0.28 46.64 -7.36
C ILE A 7 -1.21 45.62 -8.01
N ILE A 8 -1.95 46.00 -9.06
CA ILE A 8 -2.86 45.08 -9.75
C ILE A 8 -2.05 43.98 -10.46
N VAL A 9 -0.94 44.35 -11.11
CA VAL A 9 -0.05 43.38 -11.77
C VAL A 9 0.55 42.41 -10.74
N LEU A 10 1.04 42.91 -9.60
CA LEU A 10 1.58 42.05 -8.53
C LEU A 10 0.49 41.15 -7.92
N GLY A 11 -0.74 41.65 -7.77
CA GLY A 11 -1.87 40.86 -7.26
C GLY A 11 -2.23 39.68 -8.16
N ILE A 12 -2.32 39.91 -9.48
CA ILE A 12 -2.61 38.84 -10.45
C ILE A 12 -1.47 37.83 -10.51
N ILE A 13 -0.21 38.29 -10.54
CA ILE A 13 0.96 37.40 -10.52
C ILE A 13 0.98 36.54 -9.26
N GLY A 14 0.64 37.10 -8.10
CA GLY A 14 0.58 36.37 -6.84
C GLY A 14 -0.43 35.23 -6.85
N VAL A 15 -1.64 35.46 -7.40
CA VAL A 15 -2.68 34.42 -7.48
C VAL A 15 -2.31 33.32 -8.49
N ILE A 16 -1.74 33.69 -9.64
CA ILE A 16 -1.29 32.72 -10.65
C ILE A 16 -0.16 31.84 -10.09
N ALA A 17 0.82 32.43 -9.40
CA ALA A 17 1.92 31.69 -8.80
C ALA A 17 1.43 30.67 -7.77
N ALA A 18 0.50 31.07 -6.88
CA ALA A 18 -0.12 30.15 -5.92
C ALA A 18 -0.88 29.01 -6.61
N GLY A 19 -1.63 29.32 -7.68
CA GLY A 19 -2.35 28.32 -8.47
C GLY A 19 -1.42 27.28 -9.11
N VAL A 20 -0.31 27.72 -9.71
CA VAL A 20 0.66 26.83 -10.38
C VAL A 20 1.37 25.90 -9.39
N VAL A 21 1.73 26.39 -8.20
CA VAL A 21 2.38 25.56 -7.17
C VAL A 21 1.47 24.40 -6.72
N VAL A 22 0.19 24.69 -6.46
CA VAL A 22 -0.77 23.66 -6.05
C VAL A 22 -1.01 22.64 -7.17
N LEU A 23 -1.13 23.09 -8.41
CA LEU A 23 -1.30 22.19 -9.56
C LEU A 23 -0.06 21.30 -9.77
N ALA A 24 1.14 21.87 -9.63
CA ALA A 24 2.38 21.13 -9.73
C ALA A 24 2.50 20.07 -8.62
N GLN A 25 2.20 20.42 -7.37
CA GLN A 25 2.22 19.48 -6.24
C GLN A 25 1.27 18.31 -6.47
N ARG A 26 0.01 18.58 -6.85
CA ARG A 26 -0.96 17.54 -7.18
C ARG A 26 -0.50 16.63 -8.31
N ALA A 27 0.13 17.18 -9.34
CA ALA A 27 0.66 16.39 -10.45
C ALA A 27 1.81 15.49 -10.01
N PHE A 28 2.73 15.98 -9.17
CA PHE A 28 3.82 15.18 -8.61
C PHE A 28 3.30 14.06 -7.71
N ASP A 29 2.33 14.33 -6.83
CA ASP A 29 1.73 13.32 -5.96
C ASP A 29 1.02 12.23 -6.78
N THR A 30 0.27 12.63 -7.81
CA THR A 30 -0.41 11.68 -8.70
C THR A 30 0.59 10.81 -9.47
N LYS A 31 1.69 11.41 -9.93
CA LYS A 31 2.76 10.68 -10.60
C LYS A 31 3.45 9.70 -9.65
N ALA A 32 3.81 10.14 -8.44
CA ALA A 32 4.46 9.29 -7.45
C ALA A 32 3.59 8.09 -7.06
N MET A 33 2.27 8.29 -6.90
CA MET A 33 1.33 7.19 -6.65
C MET A 33 1.25 6.21 -7.83
N SER A 34 1.16 6.72 -9.06
CA SER A 34 1.12 5.88 -10.26
C SER A 34 2.40 5.06 -10.42
N ASP A 35 3.55 5.70 -10.22
CA ASP A 35 4.86 5.05 -10.30
C ASP A 35 4.98 3.99 -9.18
N LEU A 36 4.54 4.29 -7.95
CA LEU A 36 4.54 3.32 -6.86
C LEU A 36 3.60 2.12 -7.10
N ALA A 37 2.41 2.36 -7.67
CA ALA A 37 1.48 1.30 -8.04
C ALA A 37 2.08 0.36 -9.10
N ASN A 38 2.80 0.92 -10.08
CA ASN A 38 3.54 0.13 -11.07
C ASN A 38 4.69 -0.66 -10.42
N ASN A 39 5.48 -0.01 -9.58
CA ASN A 39 6.58 -0.65 -8.84
C ASN A 39 6.08 -1.81 -7.97
N ALA A 40 4.98 -1.64 -7.25
CA ALA A 40 4.34 -2.71 -6.47
C ALA A 40 3.98 -3.92 -7.35
N ASN A 41 3.44 -3.68 -8.56
CA ASN A 41 3.13 -4.73 -9.51
C ASN A 41 4.40 -5.38 -10.12
N THR A 42 5.45 -4.61 -10.39
CA THR A 42 6.74 -5.15 -10.83
C THR A 42 7.35 -6.04 -9.76
N VAL A 43 7.36 -5.61 -8.49
CA VAL A 43 7.82 -6.43 -7.35
C VAL A 43 6.98 -7.70 -7.24
N ARG A 44 5.66 -7.61 -7.37
CA ARG A 44 4.75 -8.77 -7.38
C ARG A 44 5.19 -9.84 -8.39
N ILE A 45 5.45 -9.41 -9.62
CA ILE A 45 5.89 -10.30 -10.71
C ILE A 45 7.27 -10.88 -10.40
N ALA A 46 8.22 -10.04 -9.96
CA ALA A 46 9.58 -10.47 -9.64
C ALA A 46 9.63 -11.51 -8.50
N VAL A 47 8.85 -11.30 -7.44
CA VAL A 47 8.72 -12.24 -6.31
C VAL A 47 8.12 -13.57 -6.81
N LYS A 48 7.04 -13.51 -7.59
CA LYS A 48 6.39 -14.72 -8.11
C LYS A 48 7.28 -15.50 -9.07
N ASP A 49 8.01 -14.82 -9.93
CA ASP A 49 8.95 -15.44 -10.87
C ASP A 49 10.13 -16.11 -10.15
N ALA A 50 10.71 -15.43 -9.15
CA ALA A 50 11.85 -15.96 -8.40
C ALA A 50 11.49 -17.11 -7.44
N TYR A 51 10.37 -17.00 -6.72
CA TYR A 51 10.02 -17.92 -5.63
C TYR A 51 8.82 -18.83 -5.93
N GLY A 52 7.97 -18.47 -6.89
CA GLY A 52 6.77 -19.21 -7.26
C GLY A 52 7.02 -20.68 -7.63
N PRO A 53 8.10 -21.05 -8.36
CA PRO A 53 8.39 -22.45 -8.66
C PRO A 53 8.66 -23.32 -7.41
N SER A 54 9.21 -22.72 -6.35
CA SER A 54 9.47 -23.41 -5.08
C SER A 54 8.26 -23.47 -4.16
N GLY A 55 7.31 -22.53 -4.33
CA GLY A 55 6.18 -22.35 -3.42
C GLY A 55 6.57 -21.93 -2.01
N GLN A 56 7.82 -21.50 -1.79
CA GLN A 56 8.34 -21.03 -0.51
C GLN A 56 8.87 -19.61 -0.67
N TYR A 57 8.16 -18.66 -0.06
CA TYR A 57 8.55 -17.25 -0.10
C TYR A 57 9.55 -16.91 1.02
N PRO A 58 10.42 -15.92 0.81
CA PRO A 58 11.50 -15.61 1.74
C PRO A 58 10.96 -14.98 3.03
N ALA A 59 11.68 -15.19 4.13
CA ALA A 59 11.41 -14.53 5.41
C ALA A 59 11.58 -13.01 5.31
N GLU A 60 10.77 -12.29 6.06
CA GLU A 60 10.80 -10.82 6.15
C GLU A 60 12.11 -10.37 6.81
N ALA A 61 12.63 -9.24 6.35
CA ALA A 61 13.83 -8.61 6.91
C ALA A 61 13.60 -7.10 7.15
N ALA A 62 12.43 -6.73 7.68
CA ALA A 62 11.95 -5.35 7.85
C ALA A 62 13.02 -4.36 8.35
N THR A 63 13.74 -4.71 9.43
CA THR A 63 14.76 -3.82 10.01
C THR A 63 16.00 -3.64 9.12
N ASP A 64 16.33 -4.61 8.28
CA ASP A 64 17.43 -4.51 7.32
C ASP A 64 16.96 -3.78 6.06
N THR A 65 15.72 -4.01 5.60
CA THR A 65 15.09 -3.28 4.49
C THR A 65 15.05 -1.77 4.78
N ALA A 66 14.63 -1.39 5.98
CA ALA A 66 14.60 0.02 6.41
C ALA A 66 15.97 0.70 6.42
N LYS A 67 17.08 -0.07 6.55
CA LYS A 67 18.46 0.46 6.61
C LYS A 67 19.11 0.61 5.23
N ILE A 68 18.49 0.14 4.16
CA ILE A 68 19.06 0.27 2.82
C ILE A 68 19.01 1.75 2.40
N ALA A 69 20.18 2.39 2.42
CA ALA A 69 20.28 3.84 2.28
C ALA A 69 20.23 4.34 0.82
N ASN A 70 20.63 3.51 -0.15
CA ASN A 70 20.72 3.88 -1.56
C ASN A 70 20.83 2.65 -2.48
N SER A 71 20.83 2.90 -3.80
CA SER A 71 20.88 1.86 -4.83
C SER A 71 22.17 1.04 -4.81
N ALA A 72 23.30 1.63 -4.45
CA ALA A 72 24.55 0.89 -4.31
C ALA A 72 24.48 -0.10 -3.14
N ALA A 73 23.89 0.31 -2.01
CA ALA A 73 23.65 -0.59 -0.89
C ALA A 73 22.70 -1.73 -1.27
N LEU A 74 21.60 -1.43 -1.98
CA LEU A 74 20.65 -2.43 -2.46
C LEU A 74 21.31 -3.48 -3.37
N LEU A 75 22.15 -3.05 -4.33
CA LEU A 75 22.80 -3.95 -5.29
C LEU A 75 23.74 -4.97 -4.63
N THR A 76 24.23 -4.65 -3.43
CA THR A 76 25.08 -5.55 -2.63
C THR A 76 24.33 -6.26 -1.51
N ASP A 77 23.04 -5.96 -1.32
CA ASP A 77 22.27 -6.55 -0.25
C ASP A 77 21.83 -7.98 -0.59
N THR A 78 22.19 -8.89 0.30
CA THR A 78 21.84 -10.31 0.22
C THR A 78 21.03 -10.77 1.42
N LYS A 79 20.67 -9.84 2.31
CA LYS A 79 19.90 -10.14 3.53
C LYS A 79 18.42 -10.03 3.26
N THR A 80 17.98 -8.92 2.66
CA THR A 80 16.57 -8.66 2.42
C THR A 80 16.08 -9.37 1.16
N PRO A 81 14.79 -9.73 1.08
CA PRO A 81 14.24 -10.29 -0.14
C PRO A 81 14.34 -9.33 -1.33
N ILE A 82 14.13 -8.03 -1.11
CA ILE A 82 14.20 -7.04 -2.20
C ILE A 82 15.63 -6.91 -2.74
N GLY A 83 16.65 -6.87 -1.87
CA GLY A 83 18.05 -6.90 -2.26
C GLY A 83 18.43 -8.14 -3.06
N LYS A 84 17.96 -9.32 -2.63
CA LYS A 84 18.15 -10.58 -3.39
C LYS A 84 17.53 -10.51 -4.78
N LEU A 85 16.31 -9.97 -4.93
CA LEU A 85 15.67 -9.82 -6.25
C LEU A 85 16.47 -8.88 -7.16
N THR A 86 16.99 -7.79 -6.62
CA THR A 86 17.86 -6.86 -7.36
C THR A 86 19.18 -7.53 -7.74
N ALA A 87 19.82 -8.26 -6.83
CA ALA A 87 21.06 -8.99 -7.09
C ALA A 87 20.88 -10.10 -8.15
N LEU A 88 19.68 -10.69 -8.22
CA LEU A 88 19.29 -11.66 -9.26
C LEU A 88 18.95 -10.99 -10.61
N GLY A 89 18.95 -9.67 -10.69
CA GLY A 89 18.57 -8.91 -11.89
C GLY A 89 17.09 -9.02 -12.25
N LYS A 90 16.23 -9.41 -11.30
CA LYS A 90 14.78 -9.54 -11.50
C LYS A 90 14.04 -8.21 -11.40
N ILE A 91 14.65 -7.23 -10.75
CA ILE A 91 14.11 -5.88 -10.56
C ILE A 91 15.25 -4.88 -10.50
N SER A 92 15.06 -3.69 -11.08
CA SER A 92 16.00 -2.59 -10.95
C SER A 92 15.85 -1.86 -9.60
N PRO A 93 16.89 -1.12 -9.14
CA PRO A 93 16.76 -0.33 -7.92
C PRO A 93 15.62 0.69 -7.94
N ASP A 94 15.30 1.29 -9.09
CA ASP A 94 14.23 2.29 -9.18
C ASP A 94 12.84 1.65 -9.08
N GLU A 95 12.67 0.44 -9.60
CA GLU A 95 11.44 -0.35 -9.50
C GLU A 95 11.22 -0.91 -8.08
N ALA A 96 12.31 -1.14 -7.34
CA ALA A 96 12.27 -1.59 -5.95
C ALA A 96 11.95 -0.47 -4.94
N LEU A 97 12.01 0.80 -5.38
CA LEU A 97 11.89 1.97 -4.51
C LEU A 97 10.43 2.39 -4.32
N ASN A 98 10.06 2.65 -3.07
CA ASN A 98 8.90 3.47 -2.75
C ASN A 98 9.26 4.95 -2.90
N GLY A 99 8.89 5.54 -4.04
CA GLY A 99 9.18 6.94 -4.34
C GLY A 99 8.49 7.97 -3.42
N ILE A 100 7.51 7.54 -2.62
CA ILE A 100 6.82 8.39 -1.64
C ILE A 100 7.61 8.45 -0.32
N SER A 101 7.99 7.30 0.24
CA SER A 101 8.72 7.24 1.51
C SER A 101 10.25 7.34 1.35
N GLY A 102 10.77 7.09 0.14
CA GLY A 102 12.20 7.00 -0.13
C GLY A 102 12.84 5.69 0.38
N ASN A 103 12.05 4.72 0.85
CA ASN A 103 12.53 3.41 1.27
C ASN A 103 12.37 2.37 0.15
N TYR A 104 13.16 1.31 0.21
CA TYR A 104 12.91 0.12 -0.61
C TYR A 104 11.73 -0.67 -0.06
N ILE A 105 10.93 -1.23 -0.96
CA ILE A 105 9.72 -1.98 -0.61
C ILE A 105 10.10 -3.21 0.22
N ASP A 106 9.50 -3.34 1.41
CA ASP A 106 9.68 -4.52 2.24
C ASP A 106 8.82 -5.67 1.74
N ILE A 107 9.35 -6.89 1.88
CA ILE A 107 8.75 -8.12 1.39
C ILE A 107 8.87 -9.15 2.50
N GLY A 108 7.80 -9.88 2.75
CA GLY A 108 7.81 -10.98 3.69
C GLY A 108 6.88 -12.12 3.30
N PRO A 109 6.86 -13.21 4.09
CA PRO A 109 6.07 -14.38 3.80
C PRO A 109 4.63 -14.22 4.29
N GLY A 110 3.69 -14.70 3.47
CA GLY A 110 2.30 -14.87 3.84
C GLY A 110 1.99 -16.32 4.20
N LYS A 111 1.28 -16.53 5.29
CA LYS A 111 0.72 -17.84 5.68
C LYS A 111 -0.62 -18.07 4.99
N ILE A 112 -0.89 -19.32 4.60
CA ILE A 112 -2.19 -19.77 4.08
C ILE A 112 -2.55 -21.09 4.75
N GLY A 113 -3.63 -21.13 5.52
CA GLY A 113 -3.99 -22.27 6.35
C GLY A 113 -2.84 -22.65 7.29
N ASP A 114 -2.44 -23.91 7.27
CA ASP A 114 -1.31 -24.41 8.08
C ASP A 114 0.06 -24.28 7.38
N LYS A 115 0.10 -23.78 6.13
CA LYS A 115 1.34 -23.65 5.38
C LYS A 115 1.96 -22.28 5.61
N ASP A 116 3.04 -22.25 6.36
CA ASP A 116 3.88 -21.07 6.49
C ASP A 116 4.58 -20.78 5.14
N ASN A 117 4.78 -19.50 4.83
CA ASN A 117 5.46 -19.01 3.63
C ASN A 117 4.85 -19.51 2.30
N ALA A 118 3.55 -19.80 2.28
CA ALA A 118 2.82 -20.27 1.10
C ALA A 118 2.37 -19.15 0.16
N GLY A 119 2.41 -17.90 0.64
CA GLY A 119 2.27 -16.69 -0.15
C GLY A 119 3.31 -15.65 0.30
N TYR A 120 3.14 -14.42 -0.15
CA TYR A 120 3.99 -13.30 0.22
C TYR A 120 3.16 -12.03 0.39
N PHE A 121 3.77 -11.05 1.04
CA PHE A 121 3.26 -9.69 1.10
C PHE A 121 4.37 -8.70 0.78
N ILE A 122 3.94 -7.49 0.42
CA ILE A 122 4.79 -6.31 0.30
C ILE A 122 4.22 -5.19 1.16
N VAL A 123 5.10 -4.31 1.66
CA VAL A 123 4.71 -3.19 2.53
C VAL A 123 5.13 -1.86 1.91
N LEU A 124 4.15 -0.99 1.71
CA LEU A 124 4.32 0.38 1.27
C LEU A 124 4.11 1.31 2.47
N ASN A 125 5.20 1.75 3.10
CA ASN A 125 5.19 2.61 4.29
C ASN A 125 5.17 4.10 3.95
N GLY A 126 5.05 4.94 4.98
CA GLY A 126 5.24 6.40 4.90
C GLY A 126 4.17 7.12 4.09
N LEU A 127 2.98 6.53 3.96
CA LEU A 127 1.90 7.10 3.16
C LEU A 127 1.09 8.07 4.02
N ASN A 128 0.89 9.29 3.52
CA ASN A 128 -0.14 10.16 4.07
C ASN A 128 -1.55 9.61 3.76
N GLN A 129 -2.57 10.17 4.41
CA GLN A 129 -3.96 9.71 4.25
C GLN A 129 -4.42 9.69 2.79
N GLN A 130 -4.10 10.74 2.02
CA GLN A 130 -4.54 10.85 0.63
C GLN A 130 -3.82 9.84 -0.28
N GLN A 131 -2.52 9.65 -0.08
CA GLN A 131 -1.70 8.68 -0.81
C GLN A 131 -2.16 7.25 -0.52
N CYS A 132 -2.40 6.92 0.75
CA CYS A 132 -2.88 5.60 1.16
C CYS A 132 -4.25 5.27 0.53
N ARG A 133 -5.21 6.19 0.60
CA ARG A 133 -6.53 6.04 -0.03
C ARG A 133 -6.43 5.98 -1.56
N GLY A 134 -5.59 6.82 -2.16
CA GLY A 134 -5.37 6.83 -3.60
C GLY A 134 -4.82 5.50 -4.10
N LEU A 135 -3.79 4.97 -3.43
CA LEU A 135 -3.21 3.66 -3.75
C LEU A 135 -4.20 2.52 -3.51
N LEU A 136 -4.92 2.51 -2.39
CA LEU A 136 -5.96 1.52 -2.12
C LEU A 136 -6.99 1.43 -3.25
N ASN A 137 -7.44 2.59 -3.74
CA ASN A 137 -8.42 2.65 -4.83
C ASN A 137 -7.82 2.21 -6.19
N GLN A 138 -6.53 2.44 -6.41
CA GLN A 138 -5.85 2.08 -7.65
C GLN A 138 -5.46 0.59 -7.71
N VAL A 139 -4.89 0.03 -6.64
CA VAL A 139 -4.33 -1.33 -6.64
C VAL A 139 -5.09 -2.32 -5.77
N GLY A 140 -5.89 -1.90 -4.79
CA GLY A 140 -6.45 -2.81 -3.78
C GLY A 140 -7.28 -3.96 -4.39
N ASN A 141 -8.06 -3.69 -5.43
CA ASN A 141 -8.85 -4.71 -6.12
C ASN A 141 -8.02 -5.68 -7.00
N GLN A 142 -6.72 -5.44 -7.18
CA GLN A 142 -5.82 -6.31 -7.95
C GLN A 142 -5.06 -7.33 -7.09
N TRP A 143 -5.06 -7.17 -5.77
CA TRP A 143 -4.31 -8.01 -4.82
C TRP A 143 -5.24 -8.95 -4.06
N ASP A 144 -4.76 -10.17 -3.77
CA ASP A 144 -5.55 -11.18 -3.06
C ASP A 144 -5.75 -10.81 -1.59
N TYR A 145 -4.79 -10.09 -1.02
CA TYR A 145 -4.81 -9.59 0.35
C TYR A 145 -4.48 -8.11 0.38
N VAL A 146 -5.25 -7.35 1.14
CA VAL A 146 -5.07 -5.90 1.33
C VAL A 146 -5.35 -5.57 2.78
N ALA A 147 -4.38 -4.97 3.46
CA ALA A 147 -4.53 -4.48 4.82
C ALA A 147 -3.85 -3.12 4.99
N VAL A 148 -4.35 -2.35 5.95
CA VAL A 148 -3.64 -1.17 6.46
C VAL A 148 -3.12 -1.51 7.86
N GLY A 149 -1.82 -1.33 8.06
CA GLY A 149 -1.15 -1.65 9.32
C GLY A 149 -1.61 -0.73 10.46
N ALA A 150 -1.81 -1.30 11.65
CA ALA A 150 -2.15 -0.54 12.86
C ALA A 150 -0.91 0.16 13.47
N ASP A 151 0.30 -0.33 13.18
CA ASP A 151 1.56 0.12 13.80
C ASP A 151 2.09 1.47 13.25
N HIS A 152 1.29 2.16 12.43
CA HIS A 152 1.57 3.49 11.89
C HIS A 152 3.01 3.68 11.37
N GLU A 153 3.35 3.07 10.24
CA GLU A 153 4.72 3.09 9.72
C GLU A 153 5.03 4.36 8.94
N ALA A 154 5.76 5.27 9.59
CA ALA A 154 6.32 6.44 8.94
C ALA A 154 7.44 6.07 7.96
N ALA A 155 7.81 7.01 7.09
CA ALA A 155 8.98 6.87 6.24
C ALA A 155 10.24 6.59 7.08
N GLY A 156 11.05 5.64 6.65
CA GLY A 156 12.25 5.16 7.35
C GLY A 156 12.01 4.02 8.34
N HIS A 157 10.77 3.56 8.50
CA HIS A 157 10.42 2.50 9.45
C HIS A 157 9.59 1.39 8.80
N TYR A 158 9.89 0.15 9.17
CA TYR A 158 9.08 -1.04 8.93
C TYR A 158 8.98 -1.82 10.24
N SER A 159 7.77 -2.18 10.63
CA SER A 159 7.49 -3.13 11.70
C SER A 159 7.65 -4.55 11.15
N SER A 160 7.79 -5.55 12.02
CA SER A 160 7.74 -6.94 11.54
C SER A 160 6.30 -7.39 11.45
N HIS A 161 5.92 -7.98 10.31
CA HIS A 161 4.56 -8.38 10.03
C HIS A 161 4.39 -9.90 10.07
N THR A 162 3.33 -10.34 10.73
CA THR A 162 2.82 -11.71 10.58
C THR A 162 1.56 -11.66 9.74
N VAL A 163 1.67 -11.97 8.45
CA VAL A 163 0.54 -11.90 7.52
C VAL A 163 -0.06 -13.29 7.30
N VAL A 164 -1.35 -13.42 7.63
CA VAL A 164 -2.16 -14.60 7.35
C VAL A 164 -3.12 -14.24 6.23
N LEU A 165 -2.83 -14.71 5.01
CA LEU A 165 -3.52 -14.27 3.80
C LEU A 165 -4.98 -14.72 3.75
N ASP A 166 -5.36 -15.75 4.49
CA ASP A 166 -6.73 -16.28 4.62
C ASP A 166 -7.41 -15.91 5.96
N ALA A 167 -6.87 -14.91 6.68
CA ALA A 167 -7.55 -14.36 7.85
C ALA A 167 -8.81 -13.57 7.46
N LEU A 168 -9.81 -13.57 8.34
CA LEU A 168 -11.04 -12.79 8.16
C LEU A 168 -10.72 -11.30 7.95
N ALA A 169 -11.49 -10.62 7.10
CA ALA A 169 -11.32 -9.20 6.80
C ALA A 169 -11.75 -8.31 7.99
N SER A 170 -10.87 -8.17 8.99
CA SER A 170 -11.10 -7.45 10.24
C SER A 170 -11.39 -5.95 10.08
N GLY A 171 -10.90 -5.34 9.00
CA GLY A 171 -11.10 -3.94 8.68
C GLY A 171 -12.30 -3.68 7.77
N TYR A 172 -13.03 -4.71 7.35
CA TYR A 172 -14.22 -4.57 6.51
C TYR A 172 -15.49 -4.82 7.34
N ASN A 173 -16.34 -3.79 7.42
CA ASN A 173 -17.66 -3.90 8.04
C ASN A 173 -18.72 -3.96 6.93
N GLY A 174 -19.32 -5.14 6.77
CA GLY A 174 -20.39 -5.35 5.79
C GLY A 174 -21.64 -4.53 6.10
N ALA A 175 -22.46 -4.30 5.08
CA ALA A 175 -23.74 -3.62 5.27
C ALA A 175 -24.67 -4.45 6.15
N THR A 176 -25.31 -3.81 7.12
CA THR A 176 -26.27 -4.47 8.01
C THR A 176 -27.66 -3.88 7.83
N THR A 177 -28.67 -4.74 7.73
CA THR A 177 -30.08 -4.34 7.84
C THR A 177 -30.62 -4.81 9.19
N GLY A 178 -30.84 -3.90 10.12
CA GLY A 178 -31.42 -4.19 11.43
C GLY A 178 -32.61 -3.27 11.76
N GLU A 179 -33.26 -3.50 12.91
CA GLU A 179 -34.40 -2.69 13.39
C GLU A 179 -34.07 -1.20 13.56
N GLY A 180 -32.78 -0.84 13.59
CA GLY A 180 -32.29 0.55 13.63
C GLY A 180 -32.07 1.22 12.26
N GLY A 181 -32.40 0.56 11.15
CA GLY A 181 -32.18 1.04 9.78
C GLY A 181 -31.01 0.35 9.07
N ALA A 182 -30.86 0.65 7.77
CA ALA A 182 -29.77 0.11 6.96
C ALA A 182 -28.49 0.92 7.19
N THR A 183 -27.42 0.25 7.61
CA THR A 183 -26.07 0.83 7.67
C THR A 183 -25.30 0.34 6.44
N GLY A 184 -24.73 1.28 5.67
CA GLY A 184 -23.88 0.93 4.53
C GLY A 184 -22.61 0.20 4.98
N ALA A 185 -22.02 -0.57 4.07
CA ALA A 185 -20.70 -1.13 4.30
C ALA A 185 -19.69 0.02 4.49
N HIS A 186 -18.65 -0.20 5.29
CA HIS A 186 -17.57 0.76 5.51
C HIS A 186 -16.27 0.06 5.89
N LEU A 187 -15.15 0.70 5.58
CA LEU A 187 -13.84 0.25 6.08
C LEU A 187 -13.55 0.88 7.44
N GLY A 188 -12.93 0.10 8.32
CA GLY A 188 -12.26 0.61 9.51
C GLY A 188 -11.03 1.42 9.14
N VAL A 189 -10.50 2.18 10.11
CA VAL A 189 -9.32 3.04 9.93
C VAL A 189 -8.06 2.25 9.55
N ASP A 190 -7.99 1.00 10.00
CA ASP A 190 -6.93 0.02 9.77
C ASP A 190 -7.53 -1.39 9.69
N GLY A 191 -6.66 -2.39 9.55
CA GLY A 191 -7.04 -3.80 9.52
C GLY A 191 -7.08 -4.40 8.12
N ILE A 192 -7.60 -5.62 8.03
CA ILE A 192 -7.64 -6.41 6.79
C ILE A 192 -8.91 -6.04 6.03
N TYR A 193 -8.75 -5.43 4.86
CA TYR A 193 -9.88 -5.07 4.01
C TYR A 193 -10.23 -6.16 3.02
N ARG A 194 -9.21 -6.89 2.56
CA ARG A 194 -9.35 -7.97 1.59
C ARG A 194 -8.42 -9.12 1.90
N SER A 195 -8.86 -10.35 1.69
CA SER A 195 -8.10 -11.57 1.99
C SER A 195 -8.66 -12.78 1.23
N LEU A 196 -7.98 -13.93 1.37
CA LEU A 196 -8.40 -15.23 0.86
C LEU A 196 -9.42 -15.93 1.76
N ALA A 197 -9.90 -15.28 2.83
CA ALA A 197 -10.87 -15.89 3.73
C ALA A 197 -12.12 -16.30 2.97
N THR A 198 -12.49 -17.57 3.09
CA THR A 198 -13.77 -18.05 2.59
C THR A 198 -14.87 -17.63 3.56
N PRO A 199 -15.99 -17.07 3.07
CA PRO A 199 -17.10 -16.74 3.95
C PRO A 199 -17.58 -17.97 4.72
N THR A 200 -17.87 -17.78 6.00
CA THR A 200 -18.47 -18.83 6.83
C THR A 200 -19.99 -18.83 6.64
N GLY A 201 -20.54 -19.98 6.25
CA GLY A 201 -21.96 -20.15 5.91
C GLY A 201 -22.27 -20.06 4.41
N THR A 202 -23.55 -20.25 4.07
CA THR A 202 -24.06 -20.28 2.68
C THR A 202 -25.24 -19.32 2.54
N GLY A 203 -25.30 -18.54 1.47
CA GLY A 203 -26.42 -17.63 1.19
C GLY A 203 -26.23 -16.22 1.77
N PRO A 204 -27.31 -15.40 1.88
CA PRO A 204 -27.23 -13.99 2.28
C PRO A 204 -26.81 -13.77 3.74
N THR A 205 -26.69 -14.83 4.54
CA THR A 205 -26.22 -14.82 5.94
C THR A 205 -24.74 -15.19 6.08
N ALA A 206 -24.07 -15.50 4.96
CA ALA A 206 -22.65 -15.79 4.94
C ALA A 206 -21.87 -14.60 5.50
N THR A 207 -21.07 -14.83 6.54
CA THR A 207 -20.37 -13.80 7.29
C THR A 207 -18.86 -14.08 7.29
N GLY A 208 -18.05 -13.01 7.28
CA GLY A 208 -16.59 -13.11 7.38
C GLY A 208 -15.88 -13.57 6.10
N GLY A 209 -16.35 -13.19 4.91
CA GLY A 209 -15.57 -13.37 3.67
C GLY A 209 -14.40 -12.39 3.56
N GLY A 210 -13.40 -12.75 2.75
CA GLY A 210 -12.22 -11.94 2.48
C GLY A 210 -12.24 -11.18 1.15
N ASP A 211 -13.00 -11.65 0.15
CA ASP A 211 -12.98 -11.06 -1.21
C ASP A 211 -13.92 -9.85 -1.34
N ASN A 212 -13.67 -8.83 -0.52
CA ASN A 212 -14.45 -7.60 -0.51
C ASN A 212 -14.06 -6.68 -1.67
N LEU A 213 -15.04 -6.16 -2.41
CA LEU A 213 -14.81 -5.14 -3.43
C LEU A 213 -14.58 -3.78 -2.75
N LEU A 214 -13.38 -3.21 -2.94
CA LEU A 214 -13.04 -1.89 -2.39
C LEU A 214 -13.53 -0.80 -3.36
N THR A 215 -14.66 -0.17 -3.04
CA THR A 215 -15.19 0.96 -3.80
C THR A 215 -14.65 2.29 -3.29
N PRO A 216 -14.69 3.37 -4.09
CA PRO A 216 -14.24 4.68 -3.63
C PRO A 216 -14.91 5.14 -2.32
N ASP A 217 -16.22 4.90 -2.17
CA ASP A 217 -16.98 5.28 -0.98
C ASP A 217 -16.50 4.56 0.28
N LEU A 218 -16.09 3.29 0.14
CA LEU A 218 -15.54 2.49 1.24
C LEU A 218 -14.15 2.96 1.66
N VAL A 219 -13.30 3.29 0.68
CA VAL A 219 -11.91 3.70 0.90
C VAL A 219 -11.80 5.02 1.68
N VAL A 220 -12.82 5.88 1.66
CA VAL A 220 -12.84 7.11 2.45
C VAL A 220 -12.73 6.83 3.97
N GLY A 221 -13.19 5.67 4.44
CA GLY A 221 -13.09 5.29 5.87
C GLY A 221 -11.69 4.82 6.30
N ALA A 222 -10.84 4.42 5.35
CA ALA A 222 -9.53 3.86 5.60
C ALA A 222 -8.44 4.93 5.86
N CYS A 223 -7.27 4.51 6.36
CA CYS A 223 -6.04 5.31 6.45
C CYS A 223 -6.19 6.62 7.24
N HIS A 224 -6.54 6.55 8.53
CA HIS A 224 -6.85 7.76 9.30
C HIS A 224 -5.62 8.57 9.74
N ASN A 225 -4.40 8.02 9.63
CA ASN A 225 -3.19 8.73 10.02
C ASN A 225 -2.77 9.72 8.92
N ASP A 226 -2.33 10.92 9.30
CA ASP A 226 -1.97 11.96 8.32
C ASP A 226 -0.58 11.79 7.70
N SER A 227 0.29 10.91 8.22
CA SER A 227 1.67 10.80 7.71
C SER A 227 2.34 9.42 7.83
N ALA A 228 1.68 8.44 8.45
CA ALA A 228 2.31 7.17 8.79
C ALA A 228 1.39 5.97 8.52
N ASN A 229 0.70 5.94 7.38
CA ASN A 229 -0.02 4.72 7.00
C ASN A 229 0.93 3.76 6.28
N ALA A 230 0.74 2.47 6.53
CA ALA A 230 1.35 1.39 5.77
C ALA A 230 0.29 0.59 5.04
N LEU A 231 0.46 0.43 3.73
CA LEU A 231 -0.37 -0.44 2.92
C LEU A 231 0.33 -1.77 2.71
N ILE A 232 -0.29 -2.84 3.20
CA ILE A 232 0.21 -4.21 3.10
C ILE A 232 -0.59 -4.92 2.00
N LEU A 233 0.11 -5.39 0.97
CA LEU A 233 -0.47 -6.04 -0.20
C LEU A 233 0.07 -7.46 -0.30
N GLY A 234 -0.80 -8.46 -0.40
CA GLY A 234 -0.40 -9.87 -0.40
C GLY A 234 -0.98 -10.69 -1.55
N SER A 235 -0.26 -11.74 -1.93
CA SER A 235 -0.64 -12.68 -2.98
C SER A 235 -0.04 -14.07 -2.73
N ARG A 236 -0.53 -15.05 -3.48
CA ARG A 236 -0.12 -16.47 -3.40
C ARG A 236 1.06 -16.78 -4.30
#